data_AF-A0A376LQG1-F1
#
_entry.id   AF-A0A376LQG1-F1
#
_cell.length_a   1.000
_cell.length_b   1.000
_cell.length_c   1.000
_cell.angle_alpha   90.00
_cell.angle_beta   90.00
_cell.angle_gamma   90.00
#
_symmetry.space_group_name_H-M   'P 1'
#
loop_
_entity.id
_entity.type
_entity.pdbx_description
1 polymer ?
#
loop_
_entity_poly.entity_id
_entity_poly.type
_entity_poly.pdbx_seq_one_letter_code
_entity_poly.pdbx_strand_id
1 'polypeptide(L)'
;MQLNHIVKSLLITGLFTTSSLPLLAAEAPKDATAATQQANNLLYNQLPFSDNTDFTDAHKGFVAPIPQDVIKGEKEMLSGIHNNTLLLKKVIKPLIR
;
A
#
# COMPACT_ATOMS: atom_id res chain seq x y z
N MET A 1 26.17 40.94 43.23
CA MET A 1 25.09 39.99 42.88
C MET A 1 24.92 39.90 41.36
N GLN A 2 25.85 39.25 40.62
CA GLN A 2 25.74 39.15 39.15
C GLN A 2 25.82 37.71 38.63
N LEU A 3 26.38 36.78 39.42
CA LEU A 3 26.43 35.36 39.05
C LEU A 3 25.02 34.72 39.03
N ASN A 4 24.15 35.09 39.97
CA ASN A 4 22.77 34.58 40.05
C ASN A 4 21.88 35.04 38.88
N HIS A 5 22.26 36.13 38.18
CA HIS A 5 21.52 36.61 37.01
C HIS A 5 21.93 35.88 35.72
N ILE A 6 23.22 35.56 35.57
CA ILE A 6 23.75 34.80 34.43
C ILE A 6 23.25 33.36 34.46
N VAL A 7 23.25 32.72 35.64
CA VAL A 7 22.76 31.34 35.81
C VAL A 7 21.25 31.25 35.55
N LYS A 8 20.47 32.26 35.95
CA LYS A 8 19.03 32.33 35.62
C LYS A 8 18.77 32.51 34.12
N SER A 9 19.59 33.30 33.43
CA SER A 9 19.48 33.52 31.98
C SER A 9 19.79 32.24 31.18
N LEU A 10 20.80 31.48 31.61
CA LEU A 10 21.20 30.25 30.91
C LEU A 10 20.18 29.12 31.06
N LEU A 11 19.46 29.04 32.18
CA LEU A 11 18.40 28.05 32.40
C LEU A 11 17.14 28.30 31.55
N ILE A 12 16.87 29.55 31.14
CA ILE A 12 15.67 29.89 30.34
C ILE A 12 15.90 29.61 28.85
N THR A 13 17.15 29.64 28.38
CA THR A 13 17.48 29.52 26.95
C THR A 13 17.74 28.06 26.52
N GLY A 14 17.86 27.12 27.47
CA GLY A 14 18.15 25.71 27.19
C GLY A 14 16.95 24.82 26.88
N LEU A 15 15.70 25.32 27.00
CA LEU A 15 14.51 24.46 26.94
C LEU A 15 13.81 24.41 25.56
N PHE A 16 14.30 25.12 24.55
CA PHE A 16 13.53 25.32 23.30
C PHE A 16 14.05 24.63 22.03
N THR A 17 15.09 23.80 22.07
CA THR A 17 15.70 23.27 20.83
C THR A 17 15.46 21.79 20.52
N THR A 18 14.57 21.09 21.23
CA THR A 18 14.23 19.69 20.89
C THR A 18 12.73 19.44 20.78
N SER A 19 12.01 20.32 20.08
CA SER A 19 10.71 19.95 19.52
C SER A 19 10.96 19.06 18.30
N SER A 20 11.08 17.75 18.52
CA SER A 20 10.96 16.76 17.46
C SER A 20 9.59 16.96 16.79
N LEU A 21 9.57 17.45 15.55
CA LEU A 21 8.35 17.46 14.74
C LEU A 21 7.79 16.03 14.73
N PRO A 22 6.49 15.82 14.99
CA PRO A 22 5.90 14.52 14.74
C PRO A 22 6.06 14.24 13.25
N LEU A 23 6.84 13.20 12.95
CA LEU A 23 6.83 12.52 11.66
C LEU A 23 5.37 12.31 11.28
N LEU A 24 4.88 12.90 10.18
CA LEU A 24 3.52 12.63 9.69
C LEU A 24 3.39 11.12 9.55
N ALA A 25 2.66 10.50 10.47
CA ALA A 25 2.30 9.10 10.37
C ALA A 25 1.51 8.96 9.06
N ALA A 26 1.90 8.00 8.22
CA ALA A 26 1.15 7.68 7.01
C ALA A 26 -0.29 7.39 7.42
N GLU A 27 -1.22 8.21 6.92
CA GLU A 27 -2.64 8.01 7.18
C GLU A 27 -3.05 6.66 6.61
N ALA A 28 -3.86 5.91 7.36
CA ALA A 28 -4.41 4.66 6.86
C ALA A 28 -5.19 4.89 5.55
N PRO A 29 -5.21 3.92 4.62
CA PRO A 29 -5.99 4.02 3.40
C PRO A 29 -7.46 4.35 3.71
N LYS A 30 -8.03 5.31 2.98
CA LYS A 30 -9.44 5.70 3.08
C LYS A 30 -10.30 4.85 2.17
N ASP A 31 -11.57 4.74 2.54
CA ASP A 31 -12.59 4.17 1.67
C ASP A 31 -12.80 5.03 0.42
N ALA A 32 -13.24 4.39 -0.67
CA ALA A 32 -13.57 5.08 -1.90
C ALA A 32 -14.78 6.02 -1.69
N THR A 33 -14.62 7.30 -2.05
CA THR A 33 -15.70 8.28 -1.96
C THR A 33 -16.84 7.96 -2.95
N ALA A 34 -18.02 8.55 -2.74
CA ALA A 34 -19.14 8.40 -3.68
C ALA A 34 -18.78 8.83 -5.12
N ALA A 35 -18.02 9.92 -5.27
CA ALA A 35 -17.55 10.38 -6.58
C ALA A 35 -16.61 9.37 -7.24
N THR A 36 -15.68 8.79 -6.45
CA THR A 36 -14.76 7.73 -6.94
C THR A 36 -15.54 6.48 -7.37
N GLN A 37 -16.51 6.04 -6.57
CA GLN A 37 -17.34 4.87 -6.89
C GLN A 37 -18.15 5.10 -8.17
N GLN A 38 -18.77 6.28 -8.32
CA GLN A 38 -19.52 6.63 -9.52
C GLN A 38 -18.63 6.63 -10.77
N ALA A 39 -17.44 7.25 -10.69
CA ALA A 39 -16.49 7.26 -11.79
C ALA A 39 -16.06 5.84 -12.20
N ASN A 40 -15.78 4.97 -11.22
CA ASN A 40 -15.43 3.57 -11.48
C ASN A 40 -16.61 2.78 -12.09
N ASN A 41 -17.84 3.02 -11.64
CA ASN A 41 -19.01 2.32 -12.17
C ASN A 41 -19.32 2.69 -13.63
N LEU A 42 -18.98 3.90 -14.06
CA LEU A 42 -19.16 4.31 -15.46
C LEU A 42 -18.30 3.50 -16.44
N LEU A 43 -17.15 2.97 -16.01
CA LEU A 43 -16.29 2.16 -16.87
C LEU A 43 -17.01 0.90 -17.40
N TYR A 44 -17.93 0.31 -16.63
CA TYR A 44 -18.67 -0.87 -17.07
C TYR A 44 -19.52 -0.64 -18.32
N ASN A 45 -19.92 0.60 -18.58
CA ASN A 45 -20.70 0.97 -19.75
C ASN A 45 -19.82 1.46 -20.92
N GLN A 46 -18.51 1.66 -20.69
CA GLN A 46 -17.58 2.20 -21.67
C GLN A 46 -16.65 1.14 -22.26
N LEU A 47 -16.37 0.08 -21.50
CA LEU A 47 -15.43 -0.98 -21.88
C LEU A 47 -16.16 -2.33 -22.00
N PRO A 48 -15.74 -3.20 -22.93
CA PRO A 48 -16.37 -4.50 -23.16
C PRO A 48 -15.95 -5.54 -22.11
N PHE A 49 -16.30 -5.35 -20.84
CA PHE A 49 -15.96 -6.29 -19.75
C PHE A 49 -16.55 -7.70 -19.90
N SER A 50 -17.52 -7.89 -20.80
CA SER A 50 -18.05 -9.23 -21.14
C SER A 50 -17.12 -10.00 -22.09
N ASP A 51 -16.16 -9.34 -22.73
CA ASP A 51 -15.11 -10.00 -23.50
C ASP A 51 -14.07 -10.59 -22.54
N ASN A 52 -14.03 -11.93 -22.47
CA ASN A 52 -13.13 -12.67 -21.60
C ASN A 52 -11.99 -13.35 -22.37
N THR A 53 -11.68 -12.89 -23.59
CA THR A 53 -10.63 -13.47 -24.45
C THR A 53 -9.28 -13.49 -23.73
N ASP A 54 -8.92 -12.39 -23.06
CA ASP A 54 -7.66 -12.28 -22.32
C ASP A 54 -7.51 -13.35 -21.22
N PHE A 55 -8.60 -13.75 -20.55
CA PHE A 55 -8.57 -14.82 -19.56
C PHE A 55 -8.35 -16.19 -20.21
N THR A 56 -8.96 -16.43 -21.37
CA THR A 56 -8.79 -17.67 -22.13
C THR A 56 -7.36 -17.81 -22.62
N ASP A 57 -6.81 -16.74 -23.19
CA ASP A 57 -5.44 -16.71 -23.70
C ASP A 57 -4.41 -16.83 -22.57
N ALA A 58 -4.65 -16.23 -21.40
CA ALA A 58 -3.79 -16.40 -20.23
C ALA A 58 -3.72 -17.85 -19.70
N HIS A 59 -4.77 -18.65 -19.91
CA HIS A 59 -4.79 -20.07 -19.53
C HIS A 59 -4.26 -21.00 -20.63
N LYS A 60 -4.10 -20.50 -21.86
CA LYS A 60 -3.67 -21.30 -23.00
C LYS A 60 -2.20 -21.70 -22.87
N GLY A 61 -1.92 -22.99 -23.07
CA GLY A 61 -0.55 -23.51 -22.98
C GLY A 61 0.00 -23.59 -21.56
N PHE A 62 -0.86 -23.53 -20.53
CA PHE A 62 -0.45 -23.75 -19.15
C PHE A 62 0.17 -25.15 -18.97
N VAL A 63 1.41 -25.19 -18.46
CA VAL A 63 2.17 -26.44 -18.26
C VAL A 63 2.14 -26.90 -16.81
N ALA A 64 2.40 -26.00 -15.85
CA ALA A 64 2.38 -26.30 -14.42
C ALA A 64 2.25 -25.03 -13.57
N PRO A 65 1.67 -25.11 -12.36
CA PRO A 65 1.61 -24.00 -11.44
C PRO A 65 2.99 -23.73 -10.81
N ILE A 66 3.27 -22.47 -10.48
CA ILE A 66 4.47 -22.13 -9.71
C ILE A 66 4.30 -22.68 -8.28
N PRO A 67 5.34 -23.32 -7.71
CA PRO A 67 5.33 -23.75 -6.31
C PRO A 67 4.96 -22.59 -5.38
N GLN A 68 4.08 -22.86 -4.40
CA GLN A 68 3.58 -21.84 -3.47
C GLN A 68 4.59 -21.46 -2.38
N ASP A 69 5.73 -22.14 -2.35
CA ASP A 69 6.79 -21.89 -1.40
C ASP A 69 7.49 -20.56 -1.69
N VAL A 70 7.85 -19.86 -0.62
CA VAL A 70 8.60 -18.61 -0.70
C VAL A 70 9.99 -18.91 -1.26
N ILE A 71 10.32 -18.29 -2.39
CA ILE A 71 11.68 -18.34 -2.95
C ILE A 71 12.58 -17.45 -2.09
N LYS A 72 13.47 -18.07 -1.31
CA LYS A 72 14.45 -17.37 -0.47
C LYS A 72 15.73 -17.07 -1.27
N GLY A 73 16.19 -15.82 -1.23
CA GLY A 73 17.52 -15.44 -1.73
C GLY A 73 18.65 -15.73 -0.73
N GLU A 74 19.89 -15.50 -1.14
CA GLU A 74 21.12 -15.83 -0.40
C GLU A 74 21.23 -15.21 1.02
N LYS A 75 20.45 -14.16 1.33
CA LYS A 75 20.41 -13.48 2.64
C LYS A 75 19.01 -13.38 3.24
N GLU A 76 18.18 -14.41 3.05
CA GLU A 76 16.78 -14.43 3.51
C GLU A 76 15.88 -13.32 2.95
N MET A 77 16.38 -12.55 1.98
CA MET A 77 15.60 -11.58 1.24
C MET A 77 14.57 -12.34 0.40
N LEU A 78 13.29 -12.02 0.62
CA LEU A 78 12.18 -12.61 -0.13
C LEU A 78 12.34 -12.23 -1.61
N SER A 79 12.64 -13.21 -2.46
CA SER A 79 12.85 -12.98 -3.89
C SER A 79 11.53 -13.04 -4.69
N GLY A 80 10.48 -13.65 -4.12
CA GLY A 80 9.13 -13.67 -4.71
C GLY A 80 8.03 -13.87 -3.68
N ILE A 81 6.98 -13.05 -3.75
CA ILE A 81 5.76 -13.18 -2.93
C ILE A 81 4.62 -13.68 -3.82
N HIS A 82 4.33 -14.98 -3.78
CA HIS A 82 3.28 -15.60 -4.61
C HIS A 82 1.85 -15.47 -4.05
N ASN A 83 1.70 -15.07 -2.77
CA ASN A 83 0.42 -15.16 -2.05
C ASN A 83 -0.37 -13.84 -1.92
N ASN A 84 0.08 -12.74 -2.54
CA ASN A 84 -0.56 -11.42 -2.35
C ASN A 84 -1.83 -11.18 -3.22
N THR A 85 -2.27 -12.14 -4.02
CA THR A 85 -3.40 -11.97 -4.96
C THR A 85 -4.74 -12.47 -4.42
N LEU A 86 -4.83 -12.91 -3.16
CA LEU A 86 -6.08 -13.47 -2.60
C LEU A 86 -7.24 -12.46 -2.62
N LEU A 87 -6.95 -11.18 -2.36
CA LEU A 87 -7.93 -10.09 -2.46
C LEU A 87 -8.38 -9.86 -3.91
N LEU A 88 -7.44 -9.87 -4.87
CA LEU A 88 -7.74 -9.72 -6.29
C LEU A 88 -8.65 -10.85 -6.80
N LYS A 89 -8.37 -12.11 -6.41
CA LYS A 89 -9.22 -13.25 -6.76
C LYS A 89 -10.65 -13.10 -6.21
N LYS A 90 -10.83 -12.53 -5.01
CA LYS A 90 -12.16 -12.30 -4.43
C LYS A 90 -12.97 -11.25 -5.20
N VAL A 91 -12.31 -10.20 -5.69
CA VAL A 91 -12.94 -9.09 -6.43
C VAL A 91 -13.23 -9.44 -7.88
N ILE A 92 -12.33 -10.16 -8.55
CA ILE A 92 -12.42 -10.44 -9.99
C ILE A 92 -13.37 -11.61 -10.30
N LYS A 93 -13.45 -12.63 -9.43
CA LYS A 93 -14.26 -13.84 -9.66
C LYS A 93 -15.74 -13.59 -10.04
N PRO A 94 -16.47 -12.62 -9.45
CA PRO A 94 -17.84 -12.31 -9.87
C PRO A 94 -17.96 -11.55 -11.19
N LEU A 95 -16.88 -10.96 -11.71
CA LEU A 95 -16.88 -10.16 -12.95
C LEU A 95 -16.68 -11.00 -14.22
N ILE A 96 -16.25 -12.26 -14.10
CA ILE A 96 -15.96 -13.18 -15.22
C ILE A 96 -17.10 -14.22 -15.38
N ARG A 97 -18.35 -13.88 -15.05
CA ARG A 97 -19.48 -14.82 -15.12
C ARG A 97 -20.31 -14.66 -16.38
#